data_AF-W1QJ73-F1
#
_entry.id   AF-W1QJ73-F1
#
_cell.length_a   1.000
_cell.length_b   1.000
_cell.length_c   1.000
_cell.angle_alpha   90.00
_cell.angle_beta   90.00
_cell.angle_gamma   90.00
#
_symmetry.space_group_name_H-M   'P 1'
#
loop_
_entity.id
_entity.type
_entity.pdbx_description
1 polymer ?
#
loop_
_entity_poly.entity_id
_entity_poly.type
_entity_poly.pdbx_seq_one_letter_code
_entity_poly.pdbx_strand_id
1 'polypeptide(L)'
;MDLISKFRASCEYRVPIAVRVPFLDAIVPDRTGSKLLEVLDVLVFGVLFYHGLYLVCRLLCLLPRMRSLVPKKTDQLDFSMRIVSFIQSTLIVVLAIPLFDNKYLNRDRVFATTPYSEMYSTLAASYFVWDTAMSLRHLQHFGLGFLIHGIMASTVFLSGIRTQMIHYYSPIFLLFEISTPFLNLRWVALKFPQLVPQWLALANNVVLISTFFGARICWGWYQIYRLAGDLYAARHDPRFVLSTAIIILSTNFVLDILNAFWFSKMLTVAVATLMGKNDKLKLM
;
A
#
# COMPACT_ATOMS: atom_id res chain seq x y z
N MET A 1 17.48 14.46 22.00
CA MET A 1 16.62 13.39 21.44
C MET A 1 15.92 13.93 20.21
N ASP A 2 16.26 13.38 19.05
CA ASP A 2 15.71 13.72 17.73
C ASP A 2 14.19 13.48 17.68
N LEU A 3 13.45 14.24 16.85
CA LEU A 3 11.99 14.16 16.71
C LEU A 3 11.55 12.74 16.35
N ILE A 4 12.30 12.07 15.46
CA ILE A 4 12.04 10.68 15.07
C ILE A 4 12.19 9.74 16.28
N SER A 5 13.25 9.91 17.08
CA SER A 5 13.47 9.08 18.27
C SER A 5 12.33 9.21 19.29
N LYS A 6 11.77 10.41 19.47
CA LYS A 6 10.60 10.64 20.33
C LYS A 6 9.35 9.98 19.76
N PHE A 7 9.10 10.13 18.46
CA PHE A 7 7.96 9.51 17.79
C PHE A 7 8.00 7.97 17.84
N ARG A 8 9.18 7.38 17.64
CA ARG A 8 9.38 5.93 17.81
C ARG A 8 9.03 5.52 19.24
N ALA A 9 9.65 6.14 20.24
CA ALA A 9 9.46 5.80 21.64
C ALA A 9 7.99 5.94 22.11
N SER A 10 7.23 6.89 21.57
CA SER A 10 5.82 7.07 21.93
C SER A 10 4.90 5.97 21.39
N CYS A 11 5.26 5.36 20.25
CA CYS A 11 4.36 4.49 19.48
C CYS A 11 4.83 3.03 19.38
N GLU A 12 6.09 2.71 19.70
CA GLU A 12 6.71 1.40 19.44
C GLU A 12 5.91 0.19 19.96
N TYR A 13 5.25 0.35 21.12
CA TYR A 13 4.42 -0.70 21.75
C TYR A 13 3.02 -0.20 22.12
N ARG A 14 2.65 1.02 21.73
CA ARG A 14 1.35 1.62 22.05
C ARG A 14 0.56 1.86 20.79
N VAL A 15 -0.71 1.49 20.81
CA VAL A 15 -1.64 1.77 19.71
C VAL A 15 -2.13 3.23 19.88
N PRO A 16 -1.82 4.15 18.94
CA PRO A 16 -2.27 5.53 19.04
C PRO A 16 -3.78 5.70 18.84
N ILE A 17 -4.43 4.72 18.18
CA ILE A 17 -5.85 4.76 17.86
C ILE A 17 -6.51 3.47 18.36
N ALA A 18 -7.25 3.55 19.45
CA ALA A 18 -8.13 2.47 19.87
C ALA A 18 -9.48 2.63 19.15
N VAL A 19 -9.69 1.86 18.07
CA VAL A 19 -10.97 1.86 17.35
C VAL A 19 -11.81 0.68 17.80
N ARG A 20 -13.04 0.95 18.25
CA ARG A 20 -14.12 -0.03 18.36
C ARG A 20 -15.26 0.35 17.43
N VAL A 21 -15.88 -0.64 16.80
CA VAL A 21 -17.06 -0.46 15.96
C VAL A 21 -18.25 -1.09 16.69
N PRO A 22 -19.05 -0.30 17.45
CA PRO A 22 -19.97 -0.85 18.46
C PRO A 22 -21.02 -1.82 17.91
N PHE A 23 -21.43 -1.65 16.66
CA PHE A 23 -22.42 -2.54 16.04
C PHE A 23 -21.84 -3.94 15.74
N LEU A 24 -20.52 -4.08 15.57
CA LEU A 24 -19.90 -5.39 15.32
C LEU A 24 -19.94 -6.27 16.58
N ASP A 25 -19.90 -5.68 17.78
CA ASP A 25 -20.05 -6.41 19.03
C ASP A 25 -21.46 -7.05 19.15
N ALA A 26 -22.46 -6.47 18.50
CA ALA A 26 -23.81 -7.04 18.44
C ALA A 26 -23.95 -8.17 17.40
N ILE A 27 -23.16 -8.14 16.32
CA ILE A 27 -23.23 -9.12 15.21
C ILE A 27 -22.31 -10.32 15.48
N VAL A 28 -21.14 -10.08 16.08
CA VAL A 28 -20.13 -11.10 16.38
C VAL A 28 -19.74 -10.98 17.86
N PRO A 29 -20.58 -11.51 18.78
CA PRO A 29 -20.41 -11.33 20.22
C PRO A 29 -19.23 -12.13 20.80
N ASP A 30 -18.83 -13.24 20.15
CA ASP A 30 -17.63 -14.01 20.52
C ASP A 30 -16.59 -13.92 19.40
N ARG A 31 -15.56 -13.10 19.63
CA ARG A 31 -14.44 -12.91 18.71
C ARG A 31 -13.21 -13.73 19.10
N THR A 32 -13.33 -14.55 20.14
CA THR A 32 -12.20 -15.31 20.67
C THR A 32 -11.90 -16.52 19.77
N GLY A 33 -10.61 -16.82 19.57
CA GLY A 33 -10.16 -18.00 18.80
C GLY A 33 -9.64 -17.71 17.38
N SER A 34 -9.83 -16.52 16.82
CA SER A 34 -9.19 -16.10 15.57
C SER A 34 -8.66 -14.67 15.67
N LYS A 35 -7.37 -14.52 15.43
CA LYS A 35 -6.73 -13.19 15.42
C LYS A 35 -7.36 -12.22 14.43
N LEU A 36 -7.94 -12.74 13.35
CA LEU A 36 -8.64 -11.92 12.36
C LEU A 36 -9.94 -11.31 12.92
N LEU A 37 -10.64 -12.03 13.81
CA LEU A 37 -11.84 -11.52 14.47
C LEU A 37 -11.50 -10.45 15.51
N GLU A 38 -10.36 -10.58 16.20
CA GLU A 38 -9.87 -9.56 17.13
C GLU A 38 -9.62 -8.21 16.46
N VAL A 39 -9.09 -8.22 15.23
CA VAL A 39 -8.75 -7.00 14.49
C VAL A 39 -9.88 -6.50 13.57
N LEU A 40 -11.04 -7.17 13.58
CA LEU A 40 -12.13 -6.90 12.64
C LEU A 40 -12.65 -5.45 12.72
N ASP A 41 -12.69 -4.85 13.92
CA ASP A 41 -13.09 -3.45 14.10
C ASP A 41 -12.18 -2.51 13.31
N VAL A 42 -10.87 -2.69 13.43
CA VAL A 42 -9.87 -1.87 12.75
C VAL A 42 -9.94 -2.10 11.24
N LEU A 43 -10.15 -3.35 10.82
CA LEU A 43 -10.30 -3.71 9.41
C LEU A 43 -11.51 -3.00 8.77
N VAL A 44 -12.69 -3.12 9.39
CA VAL A 44 -13.93 -2.52 8.90
C VAL A 44 -13.83 -1.00 8.94
N PHE A 45 -13.32 -0.43 10.03
CA PHE A 45 -13.09 1.01 10.13
C PHE A 45 -12.19 1.52 9.01
N GLY A 46 -11.05 0.85 8.75
CA GLY A 46 -10.13 1.24 7.68
C GLY A 46 -10.78 1.20 6.31
N VAL A 47 -11.53 0.14 5.99
CA VAL A 47 -12.27 0.02 4.72
C VAL A 47 -13.29 1.15 4.57
N LEU A 48 -14.06 1.43 5.61
CA LEU A 48 -15.04 2.52 5.62
C LEU A 48 -14.39 3.89 5.51
N PHE A 49 -13.24 4.09 6.16
CA PHE A 49 -12.46 5.33 6.08
C PHE A 49 -12.03 5.61 4.63
N TYR A 50 -11.41 4.64 3.95
CA TYR A 50 -10.98 4.83 2.55
C TYR A 50 -12.18 4.99 1.60
N HIS A 51 -13.29 4.27 1.84
CA HIS A 51 -14.50 4.45 1.06
C HIS A 51 -15.14 5.83 1.29
N GLY A 52 -15.16 6.32 2.53
CA GLY A 52 -15.61 7.66 2.87
C GLY A 52 -14.77 8.73 2.17
N LEU A 53 -13.44 8.59 2.19
CA LEU A 53 -12.53 9.50 1.48
C LEU A 53 -12.80 9.51 -0.04
N TYR A 54 -13.01 8.34 -0.63
CA TYR A 54 -13.42 8.21 -2.03
C TYR A 54 -14.74 8.94 -2.30
N LEU A 55 -15.77 8.73 -1.47
CA LEU A 55 -17.06 9.40 -1.63
C LEU A 55 -16.95 10.92 -1.49
N VAL A 56 -16.16 11.42 -0.53
CA VAL A 56 -15.87 12.85 -0.40
C VAL A 56 -15.23 13.39 -1.69
N CYS A 57 -14.24 12.69 -2.25
CA CYS A 57 -13.64 13.10 -3.53
C CYS A 57 -14.64 13.07 -4.69
N ARG A 58 -15.53 12.08 -4.73
CA ARG A 58 -16.61 12.00 -5.73
C ARG A 58 -17.60 13.15 -5.61
N LEU A 59 -17.94 13.57 -4.39
CA LEU A 59 -18.79 14.72 -4.12
C LEU A 59 -18.09 16.03 -4.51
N LEU A 60 -16.80 16.18 -4.24
CA LEU A 60 -16.01 17.33 -4.68
C LEU A 60 -16.01 17.46 -6.22
N CYS A 61 -15.96 16.35 -6.95
CA CYS A 61 -16.08 16.35 -8.42
C CYS A 61 -17.44 16.84 -8.96
N LEU A 62 -18.48 16.96 -8.12
CA LEU A 62 -19.78 17.53 -8.51
C LEU A 62 -19.78 19.06 -8.47
N LEU A 63 -18.83 19.68 -7.75
CA LEU A 63 -18.72 21.13 -7.68
C LEU A 63 -18.43 21.71 -9.08
N PRO A 64 -19.06 22.82 -9.50
CA PRO A 64 -18.92 23.37 -10.85
C PRO A 64 -17.47 23.58 -11.27
N ARG A 65 -16.64 24.10 -10.35
CA ARG A 65 -15.21 24.34 -10.57
C ARG A 65 -14.42 23.04 -10.80
N MET A 66 -14.73 21.98 -10.06
CA MET A 66 -14.06 20.68 -10.24
C MET A 66 -14.55 19.99 -11.50
N ARG A 67 -15.84 20.10 -11.82
CA ARG A 67 -16.42 19.56 -13.05
C ARG A 67 -15.87 20.24 -14.31
N SER A 68 -15.54 21.54 -14.24
CA SER A 68 -14.84 22.22 -15.33
C SER A 68 -13.37 21.81 -15.44
N LEU A 69 -12.71 21.54 -14.30
CA LEU A 69 -11.31 21.08 -14.29
C LEU A 69 -11.17 19.62 -14.76
N VAL A 70 -12.11 18.75 -14.38
CA VAL A 70 -12.10 17.31 -14.66
C VAL A 70 -13.44 16.90 -15.27
N PRO A 71 -13.68 17.21 -16.56
CA PRO A 71 -15.01 17.04 -17.16
C PRO A 71 -15.36 15.58 -17.45
N LYS A 72 -14.37 14.72 -17.73
CA LYS A 72 -14.59 13.31 -18.07
C LYS A 72 -14.87 12.51 -16.80
N LYS A 73 -15.93 11.69 -16.82
CA LYS A 73 -16.29 10.81 -15.68
C LYS A 73 -15.17 9.83 -15.30
N THR A 74 -14.41 9.34 -16.28
CA THR A 74 -13.22 8.49 -16.07
C THR A 74 -12.11 9.24 -15.35
N ASP A 75 -11.84 10.48 -15.75
CA ASP A 75 -10.83 11.32 -15.09
C ASP A 75 -11.25 11.71 -13.66
N GLN A 76 -12.56 11.86 -13.39
CA GLN A 76 -13.08 12.08 -12.03
C GLN A 76 -12.94 10.83 -11.14
N LEU A 77 -13.08 9.64 -11.73
CA LEU A 77 -12.81 8.39 -11.05
C LEU A 77 -11.32 8.27 -10.72
N ASP A 78 -10.44 8.51 -11.69
CA ASP A 78 -8.99 8.53 -11.50
C ASP A 78 -8.59 9.55 -10.43
N PHE A 79 -9.11 10.76 -10.49
CA PHE A 79 -8.88 11.79 -9.49
C PHE A 79 -9.21 11.28 -8.08
N SER A 80 -10.40 10.70 -7.91
CA SER A 80 -10.86 10.23 -6.60
C SER A 80 -9.98 9.09 -6.07
N MET A 81 -9.64 8.11 -6.92
CA MET A 81 -8.77 6.99 -6.56
C MET A 81 -7.35 7.46 -6.20
N ARG A 82 -6.81 8.43 -6.94
CA ARG A 82 -5.46 8.94 -6.72
C ARG A 82 -5.32 9.75 -5.44
N ILE A 83 -6.36 10.50 -5.05
CA ILE A 83 -6.37 11.16 -3.73
C ILE A 83 -6.35 10.13 -2.61
N VAL A 84 -7.18 9.07 -2.70
CA VAL A 84 -7.18 7.99 -1.70
C VAL A 84 -5.81 7.32 -1.64
N SER A 85 -5.25 6.94 -2.78
CA SER A 85 -3.92 6.33 -2.88
C SER A 85 -2.80 7.25 -2.38
N PHE A 86 -2.84 8.55 -2.65
CA PHE A 86 -1.85 9.51 -2.14
C PHE A 86 -1.89 9.61 -0.62
N ILE A 87 -3.09 9.71 -0.04
CA ILE A 87 -3.28 9.78 1.42
C ILE A 87 -2.83 8.47 2.07
N GLN A 88 -3.25 7.32 1.54
CA GLN A 88 -2.86 6.02 2.08
C GLN A 88 -1.34 5.83 2.03
N SER A 89 -0.72 6.05 0.88
CA SER A 89 0.71 5.79 0.71
C SER A 89 1.57 6.68 1.61
N THR A 90 1.17 7.94 1.78
CA THR A 90 1.83 8.86 2.72
C THR A 90 1.63 8.40 4.17
N LEU A 91 0.39 8.08 4.55
CA LEU A 91 0.04 7.68 5.90
C LEU A 91 0.75 6.39 6.31
N ILE A 92 0.74 5.36 5.46
CA ILE A 92 1.34 4.06 5.79
C ILE A 92 2.86 4.17 5.89
N VAL A 93 3.52 4.95 5.04
CA VAL A 93 4.97 5.17 5.14
C VAL A 93 5.34 5.89 6.44
N VAL A 94 4.57 6.90 6.86
CA VAL A 94 4.80 7.61 8.13
C VAL A 94 4.55 6.67 9.32
N LEU A 95 3.47 5.90 9.30
CA LEU A 95 3.14 4.96 10.37
C LEU A 95 4.15 3.80 10.45
N ALA A 96 4.93 3.51 9.42
CA ALA A 96 5.97 2.49 9.45
C ALA A 96 7.19 2.88 10.29
N ILE A 97 7.42 4.19 10.54
CA ILE A 97 8.62 4.71 11.20
C ILE A 97 8.96 4.04 12.56
N PRO A 98 8.00 3.77 13.47
CA PRO A 98 8.25 3.09 14.74
C PRO A 98 8.57 1.60 14.62
N LEU A 99 8.28 0.98 13.48
CA LEU A 99 8.51 -0.45 13.24
C LEU A 99 9.90 -0.73 12.67
N PHE A 100 10.51 0.26 11.98
CA PHE A 100 11.89 0.14 11.52
C PHE A 100 12.87 0.07 12.70
N ASP A 101 13.81 -0.86 12.62
CA ASP A 101 14.81 -1.16 13.67
C ASP A 101 14.21 -1.54 15.03
N ASN A 102 12.94 -1.94 15.09
CA ASN A 102 12.35 -2.44 16.31
C ASN A 102 13.10 -3.69 16.80
N LYS A 103 13.73 -3.61 17.98
CA LYS A 103 14.61 -4.68 18.49
C LYS A 103 13.85 -5.97 18.79
N TYR A 104 12.58 -5.87 19.21
CA TYR A 104 11.75 -7.03 19.50
C TYR A 104 11.38 -7.77 18.21
N LEU A 105 10.90 -7.05 17.20
CA LEU A 105 10.57 -7.63 15.88
C LEU A 105 11.81 -8.21 15.18
N ASN A 106 12.98 -7.59 15.35
CA ASN A 106 14.24 -8.10 14.77
C ASN A 106 14.73 -9.41 15.40
N ARG A 107 14.37 -9.70 16.65
CA ARG A 107 14.80 -10.94 17.34
C ARG A 107 14.09 -12.18 16.82
N ASP A 108 12.82 -12.05 16.45
CA ASP A 108 12.02 -13.11 15.83
C ASP A 108 11.25 -12.51 14.65
N ARG A 109 11.93 -12.44 13.50
CA ARG A 109 11.43 -11.80 12.27
C ARG A 109 10.23 -12.50 11.65
N VAL A 110 9.93 -13.73 12.07
CA VAL A 110 8.79 -14.48 11.57
C VAL A 110 7.59 -14.27 12.48
N PHE A 111 7.73 -14.46 13.79
CA PHE A 111 6.57 -14.57 14.69
C PHE A 111 6.43 -13.44 15.72
N ALA A 112 7.42 -12.55 15.88
CA ALA A 112 7.28 -11.45 16.82
C ALA A 112 6.21 -10.47 16.34
N THR A 113 5.32 -10.09 17.26
CA THR A 113 4.28 -9.08 17.02
C THR A 113 4.23 -8.07 18.15
N THR A 114 3.91 -6.83 17.81
CA THR A 114 3.60 -5.77 18.77
C THR A 114 2.18 -5.25 18.49
N PRO A 115 1.48 -4.68 19.50
CA PRO A 115 0.18 -4.06 19.28
C PRO A 115 0.19 -3.02 18.16
N TYR A 116 1.29 -2.26 18.05
CA TYR A 116 1.46 -1.27 16.98
C TYR A 116 1.64 -1.93 15.61
N SER A 117 2.43 -3.02 15.50
CA SER A 117 2.58 -3.77 14.24
C SER A 117 1.27 -4.45 13.80
N GLU A 118 0.42 -4.86 14.74
CA GLU A 118 -0.91 -5.42 14.46
C GLU A 118 -1.85 -4.37 13.91
N MET A 119 -1.92 -3.20 14.54
CA MET A 119 -2.67 -2.05 14.04
C MET A 119 -2.19 -1.67 12.64
N TYR A 120 -0.87 -1.51 12.46
CA TYR A 120 -0.25 -1.13 11.20
C TYR A 120 -0.59 -2.11 10.07
N SER A 121 -0.37 -3.41 10.28
CA SER A 121 -0.68 -4.45 9.29
C SER A 121 -2.17 -4.50 8.98
N THR A 122 -3.04 -4.31 9.97
CA THR A 122 -4.50 -4.28 9.76
C THR A 122 -4.94 -3.05 8.96
N LEU A 123 -4.37 -1.87 9.21
CA LEU A 123 -4.64 -0.67 8.42
C LEU A 123 -4.23 -0.83 6.95
N ALA A 124 -3.09 -1.49 6.70
CA ALA A 124 -2.67 -1.83 5.35
C ALA A 124 -3.62 -2.84 4.69
N ALA A 125 -3.99 -3.92 5.41
CA ALA A 125 -4.97 -4.90 4.94
C ALA A 125 -6.31 -4.24 4.55
N SER A 126 -6.77 -3.29 5.36
CA SER A 126 -8.00 -2.54 5.13
C SER A 126 -7.98 -1.79 3.80
N TYR A 127 -6.85 -1.13 3.50
CA TYR A 127 -6.67 -0.45 2.22
C TYR A 127 -6.69 -1.43 1.06
N PHE A 128 -5.91 -2.52 1.13
CA PHE A 128 -5.84 -3.46 0.01
C PHE A 128 -7.17 -4.18 -0.26
N VAL A 129 -7.94 -4.48 0.79
CA VAL A 129 -9.30 -5.03 0.65
C VAL A 129 -10.19 -4.03 -0.09
N TRP A 130 -10.13 -2.76 0.31
CA TRP A 130 -10.87 -1.69 -0.36
C TRP A 130 -10.41 -1.48 -1.81
N ASP A 131 -9.10 -1.46 -2.07
CA ASP A 131 -8.50 -1.27 -3.39
C ASP A 131 -8.84 -2.45 -4.33
N THR A 132 -8.90 -3.67 -3.80
CA THR A 132 -9.37 -4.86 -4.51
C THR A 132 -10.83 -4.68 -4.95
N ALA A 133 -11.70 -4.25 -4.04
CA ALA A 133 -13.12 -4.05 -4.34
C ALA A 133 -13.31 -2.96 -5.42
N MET A 134 -12.56 -1.86 -5.33
CA MET A 134 -12.59 -0.78 -6.32
C MET A 134 -12.02 -1.21 -7.67
N SER A 135 -10.90 -1.92 -7.68
CA SER A 135 -10.28 -2.45 -8.89
C SER A 135 -11.18 -3.49 -9.58
N LEU A 136 -11.88 -4.32 -8.81
CA LEU A 136 -12.85 -5.28 -9.36
C LEU A 136 -14.06 -4.56 -9.97
N ARG A 137 -14.63 -3.59 -9.25
CA ARG A 137 -15.78 -2.80 -9.72
C ARG A 137 -15.47 -2.04 -11.01
N HIS A 138 -14.23 -1.59 -11.16
CA HIS A 138 -13.78 -0.77 -12.28
C HIS A 138 -12.71 -1.49 -13.12
N LEU A 139 -12.84 -2.82 -13.26
CA LEU A 139 -11.84 -3.67 -13.91
C LEU A 139 -11.54 -3.26 -15.36
N GLN A 140 -12.56 -2.88 -16.13
CA GLN A 140 -12.38 -2.42 -17.51
C GLN A 140 -11.57 -1.12 -17.61
N HIS A 141 -11.56 -0.31 -16.56
CA HIS A 141 -10.87 0.99 -16.53
C HIS A 141 -9.44 0.86 -15.99
N PHE A 142 -9.23 0.14 -14.88
CA PHE A 142 -7.89 -0.03 -14.29
C PHE A 142 -7.11 -1.21 -14.90
N GLY A 143 -7.79 -2.25 -15.35
CA GLY A 143 -7.18 -3.45 -15.89
C GLY A 143 -6.79 -4.49 -14.83
N LEU A 144 -6.45 -5.69 -15.31
CA LEU A 144 -6.19 -6.86 -14.47
C LEU A 144 -4.98 -6.70 -13.55
N GLY A 145 -3.96 -5.93 -13.95
CA GLY A 145 -2.75 -5.76 -13.15
C GLY A 145 -3.02 -5.16 -11.76
N PHE A 146 -3.89 -4.15 -11.68
CA PHE A 146 -4.28 -3.54 -10.41
C PHE A 146 -5.19 -4.46 -9.58
N LEU A 147 -6.08 -5.22 -10.22
CA LEU A 147 -6.89 -6.22 -9.51
C LEU A 147 -6.03 -7.33 -8.90
N ILE A 148 -5.08 -7.87 -9.65
CA ILE A 148 -4.15 -8.89 -9.15
C ILE A 148 -3.33 -8.31 -8.00
N HIS A 149 -2.81 -7.09 -8.15
CA HIS A 149 -2.09 -6.40 -7.08
C HIS A 149 -2.92 -6.33 -5.78
N GLY A 150 -4.16 -5.84 -5.86
CA GLY A 150 -5.05 -5.75 -4.71
C GLY A 150 -5.33 -7.11 -4.07
N ILE A 151 -5.64 -8.14 -4.86
CA ILE A 151 -5.93 -9.49 -4.35
C ILE A 151 -4.71 -10.07 -3.65
N MET A 152 -3.52 -9.99 -4.26
CA MET A 152 -2.29 -10.54 -3.70
C MET A 152 -1.91 -9.80 -2.41
N ALA A 153 -1.98 -8.48 -2.40
CA ALA A 153 -1.70 -7.65 -1.23
C ALA A 153 -2.72 -7.92 -0.10
N SER A 154 -4.01 -8.02 -0.40
CA SER A 154 -5.02 -8.38 0.60
C SER A 154 -4.76 -9.76 1.19
N THR A 155 -4.46 -10.74 0.33
CA THR A 155 -4.25 -12.13 0.72
C THR A 155 -3.05 -12.28 1.64
N VAL A 156 -1.92 -11.64 1.31
CA VAL A 156 -0.71 -11.74 2.13
C VAL A 156 -0.90 -11.10 3.50
N PHE A 157 -1.53 -9.93 3.56
CA PHE A 157 -1.76 -9.24 4.83
C PHE A 157 -2.77 -9.97 5.71
N LEU A 158 -3.92 -10.38 5.16
CA LEU A 158 -4.95 -11.10 5.93
C LEU A 158 -4.43 -12.45 6.44
N SER A 159 -3.73 -13.20 5.59
CA SER A 159 -3.14 -14.50 5.99
C SER A 159 -2.04 -14.30 7.03
N GLY A 160 -1.17 -13.32 6.82
CA GLY A 160 -0.06 -13.00 7.71
C GLY A 160 -0.52 -12.49 9.08
N ILE A 161 -1.60 -11.71 9.16
CA ILE A 161 -2.22 -11.31 10.43
C ILE A 161 -2.82 -12.53 11.13
N ARG A 162 -3.53 -13.38 10.40
CA ARG A 162 -4.15 -14.59 10.97
C ARG A 162 -3.14 -15.51 11.67
N THR A 163 -1.94 -15.65 11.11
CA THR A 163 -0.89 -16.52 11.67
C THR A 163 0.25 -15.77 12.36
N GLN A 164 0.18 -14.44 12.43
CA GLN A 164 1.20 -13.57 13.02
C GLN A 164 2.56 -13.59 12.30
N MET A 165 2.62 -14.06 11.04
CA MET A 165 3.87 -14.34 10.32
C MET A 165 4.43 -13.18 9.47
N ILE A 166 3.82 -11.99 9.51
CA ILE A 166 4.15 -10.88 8.60
C ILE A 166 4.59 -9.58 9.28
N HIS A 167 4.50 -9.46 10.61
CA HIS A 167 4.55 -8.16 11.31
C HIS A 167 5.89 -7.43 11.21
N TYR A 168 7.01 -8.15 11.19
CA TYR A 168 8.33 -7.57 10.90
C TYR A 168 8.47 -7.13 9.43
N TYR A 169 7.95 -7.96 8.52
CA TYR A 169 8.07 -7.76 7.08
C TYR A 169 7.03 -6.79 6.50
N SER A 170 5.92 -6.51 7.20
CA SER A 170 4.88 -5.62 6.72
C SER A 170 5.36 -4.19 6.46
N PRO A 171 6.06 -3.49 7.39
CA PRO A 171 6.61 -2.16 7.10
C PRO A 171 7.69 -2.22 6.01
N ILE A 172 8.41 -3.33 5.91
CA ILE A 172 9.51 -3.52 4.96
C ILE A 172 8.99 -3.59 3.52
N PHE A 173 7.94 -4.38 3.26
CA PHE A 173 7.32 -4.48 1.93
C PHE A 173 6.44 -3.26 1.61
N LEU A 174 5.83 -2.62 2.62
CA LEU A 174 5.06 -1.39 2.40
C LEU A 174 5.92 -0.17 2.08
N LEU A 175 7.25 -0.25 2.17
CA LEU A 175 8.14 0.78 1.58
C LEU A 175 7.93 0.95 0.07
N PHE A 176 7.32 -0.03 -0.61
CA PHE A 176 6.87 0.11 -1.99
C PHE A 176 5.97 1.35 -2.19
N GLU A 177 5.26 1.78 -1.15
CA GLU A 177 4.37 2.93 -1.21
C GLU A 177 5.11 4.27 -1.28
N ILE A 178 6.42 4.35 -0.99
CA ILE A 178 7.19 5.60 -1.09
C ILE A 178 7.14 6.20 -2.51
N SER A 179 7.07 5.36 -3.54
CA SER A 179 6.99 5.85 -4.93
C SER A 179 5.59 6.35 -5.31
N THR A 180 4.55 5.92 -4.59
CA THR A 180 3.14 6.15 -4.95
C THR A 180 2.72 7.63 -4.91
N PRO A 181 3.15 8.45 -3.93
CA PRO A 181 2.90 9.90 -3.96
C PRO A 181 3.41 10.56 -5.25
N PHE A 182 4.64 10.21 -5.68
CA PHE A 182 5.24 10.76 -6.90
C PHE A 182 4.52 10.29 -8.18
N LEU A 183 3.97 9.07 -8.17
CA LEU A 183 3.15 8.56 -9.27
C LEU A 183 1.84 9.35 -9.39
N ASN A 184 1.24 9.72 -8.26
CA ASN A 184 0.03 10.53 -8.23
C ASN A 184 0.29 11.98 -8.64
N LEU A 185 1.40 12.58 -8.18
CA LEU A 185 1.83 13.91 -8.63
C LEU A 185 2.15 13.96 -10.13
N ARG A 186 2.72 12.89 -10.69
CA ARG A 186 2.92 12.78 -12.14
C ARG A 186 1.60 12.85 -12.90
N TRP A 187 0.55 12.17 -12.44
CA TRP A 187 -0.76 12.25 -13.09
C TRP A 187 -1.36 13.66 -13.02
N VAL A 188 -1.21 14.35 -11.88
CA VAL A 188 -1.62 15.76 -11.76
C VAL A 188 -0.88 16.63 -12.78
N ALA A 189 0.44 16.49 -12.90
CA ALA A 189 1.24 17.23 -13.88
C ALA A 189 0.81 16.97 -15.34
N LEU A 190 0.41 15.74 -15.66
CA LEU A 190 -0.08 15.38 -17.00
C LEU A 190 -1.49 15.90 -17.30
N LYS A 191 -2.38 15.89 -16.30
CA LYS A 191 -3.77 16.34 -16.47
C LYS A 191 -3.92 17.85 -16.40
N PHE A 192 -3.07 18.52 -15.63
CA PHE A 192 -3.11 19.97 -15.43
C PHE A 192 -1.74 20.61 -15.72
N PRO A 193 -1.24 20.53 -16.96
CA PRO A 193 0.07 21.08 -17.32
C PRO A 193 0.18 22.59 -17.07
N GLN A 194 -0.95 23.31 -17.07
CA GLN A 194 -1.01 24.74 -16.74
C GLN A 194 -0.82 25.05 -15.25
N LEU A 195 -1.00 24.05 -14.36
CA LEU A 195 -0.85 24.22 -12.90
C LEU A 195 0.53 23.78 -12.40
N VAL A 196 1.27 22.99 -13.19
CA VAL A 196 2.55 22.41 -12.79
C VAL A 196 3.64 22.82 -13.77
N PRO A 197 4.64 23.63 -13.35
CA PRO A 197 5.76 23.99 -14.19
C PRO A 197 6.50 22.76 -14.75
N GLN A 198 6.96 22.85 -16.00
CA GLN A 198 7.62 21.72 -16.69
C GLN A 198 8.84 21.18 -15.94
N TRP A 199 9.66 22.06 -15.35
CA TRP A 199 10.83 21.65 -14.58
C TRP A 199 10.46 20.84 -13.33
N LEU A 200 9.34 21.17 -12.67
CA LEU A 200 8.83 20.46 -11.50
C LEU A 200 8.26 19.10 -11.89
N ALA A 201 7.55 19.03 -13.02
CA ALA A 201 7.07 17.76 -13.58
C ALA A 201 8.24 16.82 -13.92
N LEU A 202 9.33 17.36 -14.50
CA LEU A 202 10.54 16.60 -14.80
C LEU A 202 11.24 16.12 -13.52
N ALA A 203 11.42 17.00 -12.53
CA ALA A 203 12.00 16.65 -11.24
C ALA A 203 11.20 15.53 -10.54
N ASN A 204 9.87 15.64 -10.52
CA ASN A 204 9.01 14.58 -9.99
C ASN A 204 9.18 13.25 -10.73
N ASN A 205 9.33 13.26 -12.05
CA ASN A 205 9.53 12.03 -12.83
C ASN A 205 10.87 11.36 -12.50
N VAL A 206 11.94 12.14 -12.28
CA VAL A 206 13.24 11.60 -11.84
C VAL A 206 13.09 10.96 -10.46
N VAL A 207 12.51 11.68 -9.49
CA VAL A 207 12.28 11.14 -8.14
C VAL A 207 11.40 9.89 -8.17
N LEU A 208 10.34 9.88 -8.98
CA LEU A 208 9.48 8.72 -9.18
C LEU A 208 10.27 7.51 -9.67
N ILE A 209 11.06 7.65 -10.75
CA ILE A 209 11.84 6.52 -11.29
C ILE A 209 12.87 6.03 -10.28
N SER A 210 13.60 6.94 -9.62
CA SER A 210 14.61 6.59 -8.62
C SER A 210 14.00 5.88 -7.41
N THR A 211 12.90 6.40 -6.85
CA THR A 211 12.20 5.79 -5.71
C THR A 211 11.56 4.46 -6.08
N PHE A 212 10.96 4.34 -7.25
CA PHE A 212 10.37 3.08 -7.73
C PHE A 212 11.45 2.01 -7.90
N PHE A 213 12.58 2.34 -8.55
CA PHE A 213 13.69 1.42 -8.73
C PHE A 213 14.29 0.98 -7.38
N GLY A 214 14.61 1.94 -6.51
CA GLY A 214 15.22 1.64 -5.21
C GLY A 214 14.30 0.82 -4.29
N ALA A 215 13.06 1.27 -4.08
CA ALA A 215 12.15 0.66 -3.12
C ALA A 215 11.50 -0.63 -3.64
N ARG A 216 11.14 -0.71 -4.92
CA ARG A 216 10.37 -1.86 -5.45
C ARG A 216 11.24 -2.88 -6.18
N ILE A 217 12.32 -2.46 -6.84
CA ILE A 217 13.18 -3.38 -7.60
C ILE A 217 14.37 -3.84 -6.75
N CYS A 218 15.23 -2.92 -6.29
CA CYS A 218 16.39 -3.34 -5.51
C CYS A 218 15.98 -3.90 -4.14
N TRP A 219 15.17 -3.15 -3.41
CA TRP A 219 14.77 -3.51 -2.05
C TRP A 219 13.75 -4.65 -2.01
N GLY A 220 12.73 -4.65 -2.87
CA GLY A 220 11.71 -5.71 -2.90
C GLY A 220 12.30 -7.10 -3.07
N TRP A 221 13.09 -7.29 -4.13
CA TRP A 221 13.73 -8.57 -4.43
C TRP A 221 14.71 -9.03 -3.34
N TYR A 222 15.49 -8.10 -2.78
CA TYR A 222 16.36 -8.38 -1.64
C TYR A 222 15.56 -8.89 -0.42
N GLN A 223 14.41 -8.28 -0.15
CA GLN A 223 13.59 -8.64 1.00
C GLN A 223 12.81 -9.93 0.80
N ILE A 224 12.42 -10.28 -0.42
CA ILE A 224 11.90 -11.63 -0.73
C ILE A 224 12.94 -12.69 -0.42
N TYR A 225 14.20 -12.50 -0.84
CA TYR A 225 15.29 -13.43 -0.52
C TYR A 225 15.47 -13.61 1.00
N ARG A 226 15.47 -12.51 1.75
CA ARG A 226 15.54 -12.56 3.22
C ARG A 226 14.35 -13.26 3.85
N LEU A 227 13.13 -12.95 3.39
CA LEU A 227 11.90 -13.55 3.88
C LEU A 227 11.91 -15.07 3.66
N ALA A 228 12.34 -15.52 2.48
CA ALA A 228 12.48 -16.94 2.19
C ALA A 228 13.48 -17.63 3.14
N GLY A 229 14.63 -16.99 3.39
CA GLY A 229 15.61 -17.49 4.36
C GLY A 229 15.06 -17.61 5.78
N ASP A 230 14.34 -16.59 6.24
CA ASP A 230 13.74 -16.57 7.59
C ASP A 230 12.64 -17.61 7.75
N LEU A 231 11.74 -17.72 6.76
CA LEU A 231 10.69 -18.73 6.76
C LEU A 231 11.27 -20.15 6.69
N TYR A 232 12.33 -20.34 5.90
CA TYR A 232 13.03 -21.63 5.85
C TYR A 232 13.68 -21.98 7.20
N ALA A 233 14.33 -21.01 7.85
CA ALA A 233 14.94 -21.23 9.17
C ALA A 233 13.86 -21.56 10.23
N ALA A 234 12.70 -20.94 10.15
CA ALA A 234 11.58 -21.14 11.07
C ALA A 234 10.71 -22.40 10.80
N ARG A 235 10.99 -23.17 9.73
CA ARG A 235 10.12 -24.26 9.26
C ARG A 235 9.83 -25.38 10.27
N HIS A 236 10.68 -25.53 11.29
CA HIS A 236 10.53 -26.53 12.35
C HIS A 236 9.97 -25.94 13.66
N ASP A 237 9.66 -24.65 13.69
CA ASP A 237 9.01 -24.00 14.85
C ASP A 237 7.53 -24.46 14.94
N PRO A 238 7.00 -24.80 16.13
CA PRO A 238 5.62 -25.23 16.29
C PRO A 238 4.58 -24.18 15.87
N ARG A 239 4.95 -22.89 15.84
CA ARG A 239 4.09 -21.79 15.38
C ARG A 239 4.02 -21.70 13.84
N PHE A 240 4.89 -22.41 13.13
CA PHE A 240 5.03 -22.29 11.68
C PHE A 240 3.83 -22.89 10.94
N VAL A 241 3.18 -22.06 10.12
CA VAL A 241 2.05 -22.48 9.28
C VAL A 241 2.49 -22.53 7.82
N LEU A 242 2.78 -23.73 7.31
CA LEU A 242 3.31 -23.94 5.96
C LEU A 242 2.45 -23.29 4.86
N SER A 243 1.13 -23.44 4.93
CA SER A 243 0.22 -22.84 3.94
C SER A 243 0.35 -21.31 3.90
N THR A 244 0.56 -20.67 5.05
CA THR A 244 0.72 -19.22 5.12
C THR A 244 2.10 -18.78 4.66
N ALA A 245 3.15 -19.55 4.94
CA ALA A 245 4.47 -19.31 4.36
C ALA A 245 4.46 -19.37 2.81
N ILE A 246 3.77 -20.36 2.23
CA ILE A 246 3.59 -20.48 0.78
C ILE A 246 2.81 -19.28 0.22
N ILE A 247 1.71 -18.89 0.87
CA ILE A 247 0.94 -17.70 0.48
C ILE A 247 1.84 -16.47 0.52
N ILE A 248 2.55 -16.22 1.62
CA ILE A 248 3.40 -15.04 1.80
C ILE A 248 4.48 -14.97 0.71
N LEU A 249 5.17 -16.08 0.42
CA LEU A 249 6.22 -16.08 -0.59
C LEU A 249 5.68 -15.92 -2.01
N SER A 250 4.65 -16.70 -2.37
CA SER A 250 4.07 -16.66 -3.72
C SER A 250 3.45 -15.30 -4.05
N THR A 251 2.68 -14.72 -3.12
CA THR A 251 2.04 -13.41 -3.31
C THR A 251 3.06 -12.29 -3.44
N ASN A 252 4.08 -12.23 -2.57
CA ASN A 252 5.15 -11.22 -2.68
C ASN A 252 5.92 -11.37 -4.00
N PHE A 253 6.21 -12.61 -4.43
CA PHE A 253 6.87 -12.85 -5.71
C PHE A 253 6.04 -12.33 -6.89
N VAL A 254 4.72 -12.56 -6.89
CA VAL A 254 3.81 -12.01 -7.92
C VAL A 254 3.79 -10.48 -7.87
N LEU A 255 3.75 -9.88 -6.68
CA LEU A 255 3.80 -8.42 -6.52
C LEU A 255 5.10 -7.82 -7.07
N ASP A 256 6.24 -8.48 -6.88
CA ASP A 256 7.53 -8.03 -7.41
C ASP A 256 7.66 -8.21 -8.93
N ILE A 257 7.03 -9.24 -9.50
CA ILE A 257 6.88 -9.37 -10.95
C ILE A 257 6.05 -8.21 -11.51
N LEU A 258 4.92 -7.86 -10.86
CA LEU A 258 4.11 -6.71 -11.26
C LEU A 258 4.90 -5.41 -11.17
N ASN A 259 5.71 -5.24 -10.12
CA ASN A 259 6.60 -4.09 -9.99
C ASN A 259 7.62 -4.03 -11.14
N ALA A 260 8.24 -5.15 -11.50
CA ALA A 260 9.16 -5.21 -12.64
C ALA A 260 8.46 -4.87 -13.97
N PHE A 261 7.23 -5.36 -14.17
CA PHE A 261 6.40 -5.03 -15.33
C PHE A 261 6.11 -3.52 -15.42
N TRP A 262 5.63 -2.90 -14.34
CA TRP A 262 5.35 -1.46 -14.32
C TRP A 262 6.63 -0.63 -14.50
N PHE A 263 7.74 -1.06 -13.92
CA PHE A 263 9.03 -0.39 -14.11
C PHE A 263 9.46 -0.40 -15.58
N SER A 264 9.31 -1.54 -16.27
CA SER A 264 9.58 -1.64 -17.72
C SER A 264 8.74 -0.66 -18.54
N LYS A 265 7.46 -0.49 -18.19
CA LYS A 265 6.59 0.52 -18.82
C LYS A 265 7.08 1.95 -18.55
N MET A 266 7.49 2.24 -17.32
CA MET A 266 8.04 3.56 -16.96
C MET A 266 9.32 3.88 -17.74
N LEU A 267 10.24 2.92 -17.88
CA LEU A 267 11.47 3.07 -18.66
C LEU A 267 11.17 3.29 -20.15
N THR A 268 10.20 2.56 -20.70
CA THR A 268 9.78 2.73 -22.11
C THR A 268 9.33 4.18 -22.37
N VAL A 269 8.52 4.74 -21.46
CA VAL A 269 8.08 6.14 -21.56
C VAL A 269 9.26 7.10 -21.41
N ALA A 270 10.14 6.87 -20.43
CA ALA A 270 11.31 7.72 -20.20
C ALA A 270 12.25 7.77 -21.41
N VAL A 271 12.56 6.62 -22.00
CA VAL A 271 13.39 6.52 -23.22
C VAL A 271 12.72 7.21 -24.39
N ALA A 272 11.42 7.01 -24.59
CA ALA A 272 10.69 7.68 -25.67
C ALA A 272 10.71 9.21 -25.53
N THR A 273 10.60 9.73 -24.30
CA THR A 273 10.73 11.16 -24.02
C THR A 273 12.14 11.69 -24.32
N LEU A 274 13.18 10.96 -23.94
CA LEU A 274 14.58 11.34 -24.24
C LEU A 274 14.90 11.30 -25.74
N MET A 275 14.32 10.37 -26.48
CA MET A 275 14.48 10.25 -27.93
C MET A 275 13.61 11.24 -28.73
N GLY A 276 12.84 12.13 -28.08
CA GLY A 276 11.97 13.09 -28.75
C GLY A 276 10.78 12.47 -29.49
N LYS A 277 10.43 11.20 -29.25
CA LYS A 277 9.33 10.48 -29.95
C LYS A 277 7.94 10.76 -29.32
N ASN A 278 7.69 11.99 -28.90
CA ASN A 278 6.64 12.36 -27.95
C ASN A 278 5.18 12.27 -28.45
N ASP A 279 4.92 12.05 -29.74
CA ASP A 279 3.56 12.15 -30.29
C ASP A 279 2.73 10.87 -30.21
N LYS A 280 3.32 9.69 -29.94
CA LYS A 280 2.58 8.41 -29.97
C LYS A 280 2.27 7.78 -28.60
N LEU A 281 2.81 8.30 -27.50
CA LEU A 281 2.72 7.68 -26.16
C LEU A 281 1.88 8.44 -25.14
N LYS A 282 1.29 9.58 -25.50
CA LYS A 282 0.34 10.33 -24.65
C LYS A 282 -1.05 9.67 -24.53
N LEU A 283 -1.25 8.52 -25.21
CA LEU A 283 -2.54 7.83 -25.37
C LEU A 283 -2.57 6.41 -24.75
N MET A 284 -1.53 6.01 -24.02
CA MET A 284 -1.51 4.79 -23.20
C MET A 284 -1.36 5.17 -21.72
#